data_AF-A0AAN7LHR5-F1
#
_entry.id   AF-A0AAN7LHR5-F1
#
_cell.length_a   1.000
_cell.length_b   1.000
_cell.length_c   1.000
_cell.angle_alpha   90.00
_cell.angle_beta   90.00
_cell.angle_gamma   90.00
#
_symmetry.space_group_name_H-M   'P 1'
#
loop_
_entity.id
_entity.type
_entity.pdbx_description
1 polymer ?
#
loop_
_entity_poly.entity_id
_entity_poly.type
_entity_poly.pdbx_seq_one_letter_code
_entity_poly.pdbx_strand_id
1 'polypeptide(L)'
;MLKINGAAKLSILSALTLFFSIAITAVPSASAKTHYHDFVVQATQVKRLCKTHNAITVNGQYPGPTLEVNNGDTLVVKVVNRAQYNVTIHWHGVRQMRTGWADGPEFVTQCPIRPGGSYTYRFTIDGQEGTLWWHAHSSWLRATVYGALIIYPREGSSYPFPKPKHETPILLGEWWDANPIDVVREATRTGGAPNISDAFTINGQPGDLYNCSTKDTVIVPIESGEMNLLRVINAALNQELFFTVANHKLTVVGADASYLKQFTTSVIMLGPGQTTDVLITGDQPAVRYYMASRAYQSAQGVPFDNTTATAILEYKLAPCPAKGRGSAVKPLMPSLPAFNDTPTATAFSRSLRSPRKVPVPTHIDESLFFTVGLGLFNCPPNFKASRCQGPNGTRFTASMNNVSFVLPSSYSILQAYKQGISGVYTTDFPAKPPVQFNYTGNVSRSLWQPIRGTKVYKIKYGSSVQLVLQGTNIQTAENHPIHIHGYDFYIIAEGFGNFNPNTDPSKFNLVDPPMRNTVAVPVNGWAVIRFVADNPGAWIMHCHLDVHITWGLAMVFLVEDGVGELQSIQPPPADLPAC
;
A
#
# COMPACT_ATOMS: atom_id res chain seq x y z
N MET A 1 -26.57 81.69 -38.68
CA MET A 1 -28.02 81.65 -38.99
C MET A 1 -28.31 80.27 -39.56
N LEU A 2 -29.27 79.44 -39.12
CA LEU A 2 -30.46 79.60 -38.30
C LEU A 2 -30.90 78.19 -37.81
N LYS A 3 -31.35 78.09 -36.55
CA LYS A 3 -32.47 77.29 -35.96
C LYS A 3 -32.82 75.92 -36.57
N ILE A 4 -32.77 74.79 -35.84
CA ILE A 4 -33.69 74.28 -34.78
C ILE A 4 -35.18 74.30 -35.16
N ASN A 5 -35.84 73.16 -34.89
CA ASN A 5 -37.27 72.86 -34.67
C ASN A 5 -37.91 72.08 -35.84
N GLY A 6 -38.66 71.00 -35.64
CA GLY A 6 -39.24 70.44 -34.43
C GLY A 6 -40.67 69.96 -34.72
N ALA A 7 -40.89 68.66 -34.52
CA ALA A 7 -42.15 67.97 -34.17
C ALA A 7 -43.38 68.04 -35.11
N ALA A 8 -43.86 66.87 -35.52
CA ALA A 8 -45.27 66.48 -35.36
C ALA A 8 -45.41 64.93 -35.37
N LYS A 9 -46.13 64.42 -34.38
CA LYS A 9 -46.46 63.02 -34.09
C LYS A 9 -47.62 62.52 -34.98
N LEU A 10 -47.68 61.21 -35.27
CA LEU A 10 -48.93 60.42 -35.10
C LEU A 10 -48.71 58.88 -35.15
N SER A 11 -49.34 58.18 -34.19
CA SER A 11 -49.95 56.83 -34.27
C SER A 11 -49.05 55.58 -34.45
N ILE A 12 -48.59 54.88 -33.40
CA ILE A 12 -49.21 53.73 -32.68
C ILE A 12 -49.66 52.56 -33.58
N LEU A 13 -48.89 51.44 -33.59
CA LEU A 13 -49.36 50.09 -33.19
C LEU A 13 -48.21 49.06 -33.13
N SER A 14 -48.17 48.32 -32.01
CA SER A 14 -47.68 46.93 -31.87
C SER A 14 -46.16 46.64 -31.85
N ALA A 15 -45.57 46.63 -30.66
CA ALA A 15 -44.32 45.91 -30.37
C ALA A 15 -44.57 44.83 -29.29
N LEU A 16 -44.45 43.56 -29.69
CA LEU A 16 -44.29 42.44 -28.76
C LEU A 16 -42.89 42.52 -28.13
N THR A 17 -42.81 42.79 -26.84
CA THR A 17 -41.60 42.61 -26.04
C THR A 17 -41.50 41.15 -25.60
N LEU A 18 -40.63 40.38 -26.26
CA LEU A 18 -40.22 39.05 -25.81
C LEU A 18 -39.16 39.24 -24.71
N PHE A 19 -39.54 39.12 -23.43
CA PHE A 19 -38.60 39.01 -22.32
C PHE A 19 -37.89 37.65 -22.42
N PHE A 20 -36.63 37.64 -22.87
CA PHE A 20 -35.75 36.49 -22.73
C PHE A 20 -35.26 36.43 -21.29
N SER A 21 -35.97 35.69 -20.45
CA SER A 21 -35.47 35.25 -19.15
C SER A 21 -34.39 34.20 -19.39
N ILE A 22 -33.11 34.62 -19.31
CA ILE A 22 -31.98 33.69 -19.26
C ILE A 22 -32.10 32.93 -17.93
N ALA A 23 -32.70 31.74 -17.98
CA ALA A 23 -32.59 30.78 -16.91
C ALA A 23 -31.15 30.28 -16.89
N ILE A 24 -30.31 30.88 -16.05
CA ILE A 24 -29.02 30.32 -15.67
C ILE A 24 -29.32 29.04 -14.91
N THR A 25 -29.34 27.90 -15.61
CA THR A 25 -29.27 26.59 -14.97
C THR A 25 -27.91 26.53 -14.29
N ALA A 26 -27.87 26.80 -12.99
CA ALA A 26 -26.72 26.51 -12.15
C ALA A 26 -26.43 25.01 -12.25
N VAL A 27 -25.49 24.64 -13.10
CA VAL A 27 -24.84 23.33 -13.00
C VAL A 27 -24.19 23.33 -11.62
N PRO A 28 -24.52 22.39 -10.71
CA PRO A 28 -23.83 22.33 -9.44
C PRO A 28 -22.36 22.07 -9.72
N SER A 29 -21.52 23.08 -9.53
CA SER A 29 -20.08 22.89 -9.45
C SER A 29 -19.84 21.94 -8.28
N ALA A 30 -19.50 20.69 -8.58
CA ALA A 30 -19.04 19.72 -7.59
C ALA A 30 -17.84 20.35 -6.86
N SER A 31 -18.06 20.77 -5.61
CA SER A 31 -17.03 21.44 -4.82
C SER A 31 -16.23 20.36 -4.11
N ALA A 32 -14.92 20.31 -4.37
CA ALA A 32 -14.00 19.52 -3.56
C ALA A 32 -14.21 19.82 -2.07
N LYS A 33 -14.39 18.78 -1.26
CA LYS A 33 -14.65 18.88 0.18
C LYS A 33 -13.35 18.75 0.94
N THR A 34 -13.29 19.37 2.12
CA THR A 34 -12.21 19.13 3.08
C THR A 34 -12.75 18.30 4.24
N HIS A 35 -12.12 17.16 4.48
CA HIS A 35 -12.48 16.22 5.54
C HIS A 35 -11.52 16.35 6.70
N TYR A 36 -12.06 16.58 7.90
CA TYR A 36 -11.29 16.77 9.12
C TYR A 36 -11.43 15.56 10.03
N HIS A 37 -10.30 15.03 10.49
CA HIS A 37 -10.27 13.89 11.41
C HIS A 37 -9.25 14.11 12.53
N ASP A 38 -9.57 13.59 13.71
CA ASP A 38 -8.65 13.48 14.82
C ASP A 38 -8.27 12.01 15.03
N PHE A 39 -6.97 11.73 14.98
CA PHE A 39 -6.39 10.41 15.22
C PHE A 39 -5.64 10.44 16.54
N VAL A 40 -6.21 9.85 17.59
CA VAL A 40 -5.55 9.68 18.88
C VAL A 40 -4.88 8.31 18.91
N VAL A 41 -3.56 8.30 18.78
CA VAL A 41 -2.76 7.06 18.87
C VAL A 41 -2.57 6.74 20.35
N GLN A 42 -3.08 5.61 20.82
CA GLN A 42 -3.10 5.28 22.25
C GLN A 42 -3.03 3.78 22.52
N ALA A 43 -2.61 3.41 23.72
CA ALA A 43 -2.75 2.04 24.21
C ALA A 43 -4.23 1.69 24.42
N THR A 44 -4.65 0.50 24.02
CA THR A 44 -6.03 0.02 24.13
C THR A 44 -6.03 -1.49 24.36
N GLN A 45 -6.90 -1.96 25.25
CA GLN A 45 -7.06 -3.38 25.51
C GLN A 45 -7.72 -4.06 24.31
N VAL A 46 -6.99 -4.98 23.70
CA VAL A 46 -7.46 -5.81 22.60
C VAL A 46 -7.35 -7.28 23.02
N LYS A 47 -8.44 -8.02 22.87
CA LYS A 47 -8.49 -9.44 23.20
C LYS A 47 -8.50 -10.30 21.94
N ARG A 48 -7.54 -11.22 21.82
CA ARG A 48 -7.47 -12.25 20.76
C ARG A 48 -6.89 -13.52 21.36
N LEU A 49 -7.23 -14.68 20.77
CA LEU A 49 -6.64 -15.97 21.17
C LEU A 49 -6.69 -16.22 22.70
N CYS A 50 -7.82 -15.86 23.32
CA CYS A 50 -8.08 -15.91 24.76
C CYS A 50 -7.29 -14.93 25.64
N LYS A 51 -6.38 -14.13 25.09
CA LYS A 51 -5.51 -13.20 25.83
C LYS A 51 -5.85 -11.75 25.54
N THR A 52 -5.76 -10.91 26.57
CA THR A 52 -5.95 -9.46 26.45
C THR A 52 -4.60 -8.77 26.55
N HIS A 53 -4.30 -7.91 25.58
CA HIS A 53 -3.05 -7.16 25.51
C HIS A 53 -3.33 -5.67 25.31
N ASN A 54 -2.40 -4.82 25.74
CA ASN A 54 -2.46 -3.38 25.48
C ASN A 54 -1.80 -3.09 24.11
N ALA A 55 -2.58 -3.19 23.04
CA ALA A 55 -2.14 -2.84 21.69
C ALA A 55 -2.16 -1.32 21.49
N ILE A 56 -1.32 -0.80 20.59
CA ILE A 56 -1.41 0.60 20.16
C ILE A 56 -2.43 0.70 19.02
N THR A 57 -3.40 1.58 19.16
CA THR A 57 -4.52 1.74 18.22
C THR A 57 -4.78 3.20 17.93
N VAL A 58 -5.63 3.49 16.93
CA VAL A 58 -6.16 4.83 16.67
C VAL A 58 -7.57 4.91 17.21
N ASN A 59 -7.84 5.89 18.07
CA ASN A 59 -9.16 6.14 18.64
C ASN A 59 -9.76 4.93 19.37
N GLY A 60 -8.91 4.04 19.91
CA GLY A 60 -9.34 2.81 20.56
C GLY A 60 -9.86 1.71 19.62
N GLN A 61 -9.65 1.84 18.30
CA GLN A 61 -10.16 0.92 17.28
C GLN A 61 -9.05 0.06 16.67
N TYR A 62 -9.31 -1.24 16.55
CA TYR A 62 -8.44 -2.20 15.84
C TYR A 62 -9.28 -3.14 14.95
N PRO A 63 -9.13 -3.06 13.61
CA PRO A 63 -8.39 -2.04 12.86
C PRO A 63 -8.89 -0.61 13.14
N GLY A 64 -8.09 0.38 12.78
CA GLY A 64 -8.43 1.79 12.94
C GLY A 64 -9.58 2.25 12.04
N PRO A 65 -10.04 3.51 12.20
CA PRO A 65 -11.16 4.05 11.44
C PRO A 65 -10.91 4.04 9.93
N THR A 66 -11.97 3.75 9.17
CA THR A 66 -11.96 3.93 7.72
C THR A 66 -12.13 5.41 7.39
N LEU A 67 -11.29 5.92 6.49
CA LEU A 67 -11.44 7.24 5.90
C LEU A 67 -12.15 7.12 4.56
N GLU A 68 -13.11 7.99 4.31
CA GLU A 68 -13.97 7.96 3.14
C GLU A 68 -14.02 9.34 2.50
N VAL A 69 -13.62 9.41 1.22
CA VAL A 69 -13.43 10.67 0.50
C VAL A 69 -13.72 10.48 -0.99
N ASN A 70 -13.95 11.56 -1.73
CA ASN A 70 -14.05 11.53 -3.18
C ASN A 70 -12.72 11.94 -3.83
N ASN A 71 -12.45 11.48 -5.06
CA ASN A 71 -11.37 12.02 -5.88
C ASN A 71 -11.51 13.55 -6.04
N GLY A 72 -10.48 14.29 -5.66
CA GLY A 72 -10.44 15.75 -5.61
C GLY A 72 -10.60 16.33 -4.20
N ASP A 73 -11.01 15.54 -3.21
CA ASP A 73 -11.17 16.01 -1.84
C ASP A 73 -9.81 16.18 -1.12
N THR A 74 -9.82 16.97 -0.06
CA THR A 74 -8.67 17.20 0.82
C THR A 74 -8.88 16.52 2.17
N LEU A 75 -7.87 15.81 2.64
CA LEU A 75 -7.81 15.25 4.00
C LEU A 75 -6.97 16.14 4.90
N VAL A 76 -7.50 16.41 6.09
CA VAL A 76 -6.81 17.07 7.19
C VAL A 76 -6.93 16.18 8.40
N VAL A 77 -5.84 15.48 8.75
CA VAL A 77 -5.83 14.55 9.88
C VAL A 77 -4.85 15.00 10.95
N LYS A 78 -5.37 15.42 12.10
CA LYS A 78 -4.56 15.75 13.26
C LYS A 78 -4.27 14.47 14.05
N VAL A 79 -3.01 14.07 14.05
CA VAL A 79 -2.54 12.91 14.82
C VAL A 79 -2.02 13.40 16.16
N VAL A 80 -2.59 12.90 17.25
CA VAL A 80 -2.14 13.15 18.62
C VAL A 80 -1.56 11.86 19.18
N ASN A 81 -0.27 11.88 19.53
CA ASN A 81 0.41 10.70 20.06
C ASN A 81 0.26 10.64 21.59
N ARG A 82 -0.60 9.73 22.07
CA ARG A 82 -0.71 9.36 23.49
C ARG A 82 -0.11 7.97 23.79
N ALA A 83 0.53 7.35 22.81
CA ALA A 83 1.22 6.09 22.98
C ALA A 83 2.61 6.30 23.60
N GLN A 84 3.19 5.21 24.08
CA GLN A 84 4.53 5.19 24.67
C GLN A 84 5.68 5.22 23.63
N TYR A 85 5.35 5.17 22.34
CA TYR A 85 6.32 5.10 21.25
C TYR A 85 6.26 6.35 20.38
N ASN A 86 7.39 6.70 19.77
CA ASN A 86 7.41 7.57 18.61
C ASN A 86 6.51 7.00 17.50
N VAL A 87 5.78 7.87 16.80
CA VAL A 87 4.87 7.44 15.73
C VAL A 87 4.85 8.42 14.57
N THR A 88 4.72 7.88 13.37
CA THR A 88 4.28 8.59 12.17
C THR A 88 3.13 7.82 11.52
N ILE A 89 2.34 8.47 10.67
CA ILE A 89 1.26 7.85 9.90
C ILE A 89 1.54 8.10 8.42
N HIS A 90 1.51 7.03 7.64
CA HIS A 90 1.61 7.05 6.18
C HIS A 90 0.26 6.74 5.55
N TRP A 91 -0.02 7.43 4.45
CA TRP A 91 -1.23 7.32 3.65
C TRP A 91 -0.92 6.47 2.42
N HIS A 92 -0.84 5.16 2.63
CA HIS A 92 -0.31 4.21 1.65
C HIS A 92 -0.94 4.37 0.27
N GLY A 93 -0.08 4.61 -0.72
CA GLY A 93 -0.46 4.79 -2.12
C GLY A 93 -0.95 6.19 -2.47
N VAL A 94 -1.22 7.08 -1.52
CA VAL A 94 -1.55 8.47 -1.84
C VAL A 94 -0.33 9.15 -2.45
N ARG A 95 -0.49 9.77 -3.62
CA ARG A 95 0.64 10.36 -4.34
C ARG A 95 1.29 11.55 -3.63
N GLN A 96 0.61 12.21 -2.69
CA GLN A 96 1.17 13.33 -1.94
C GLN A 96 1.76 14.43 -2.84
N MET A 97 1.04 14.79 -3.90
CA MET A 97 1.54 15.73 -4.91
C MET A 97 1.99 17.04 -4.25
N ARG A 98 3.32 17.26 -4.22
CA ARG A 98 4.00 18.40 -3.58
C ARG A 98 3.80 18.52 -2.06
N THR A 99 3.14 17.57 -1.41
CA THR A 99 2.85 17.54 0.04
C THR A 99 3.66 16.45 0.74
N GLY A 100 4.88 16.17 0.28
CA GLY A 100 5.75 15.12 0.85
C GLY A 100 5.98 15.21 2.36
N TRP A 101 5.83 16.38 2.98
CA TRP A 101 5.85 16.56 4.44
C TRP A 101 4.74 15.82 5.17
N ALA A 102 3.63 15.51 4.49
CA ALA A 102 2.51 14.74 5.00
C ALA A 102 2.58 13.25 4.59
N ASP A 103 3.69 12.80 4.02
CA ASP A 103 3.84 11.40 3.58
C ASP A 103 4.04 10.43 4.75
N GLY A 104 4.76 10.82 5.81
CA GLY A 104 4.88 10.02 7.04
C GLY A 104 6.09 9.11 7.27
N PRO A 105 6.88 8.59 6.31
CA PRO A 105 7.97 7.67 6.63
C PRO A 105 9.01 8.30 7.57
N GLU A 106 9.19 7.67 8.74
CA GLU A 106 10.01 8.18 9.84
C GLU A 106 11.46 8.38 9.37
N PHE A 107 12.03 9.56 9.65
CA PHE A 107 13.36 10.02 9.19
C PHE A 107 13.58 10.09 7.67
N VAL A 108 12.54 9.87 6.85
CA VAL A 108 12.59 10.16 5.40
C VAL A 108 11.96 11.51 5.13
N THR A 109 10.67 11.70 5.45
CA THR A 109 9.96 12.96 5.18
C THR A 109 9.72 13.80 6.41
N GLN A 110 9.74 13.19 7.60
CA GLN A 110 9.58 13.86 8.88
C GLN A 110 10.31 13.14 10.01
N CYS A 111 10.59 13.85 11.09
CA CYS A 111 10.91 13.21 12.37
C CYS A 111 9.61 12.71 13.04
N PRO A 112 9.70 11.74 13.97
CA PRO A 112 8.53 11.15 14.58
C PRO A 112 7.75 12.14 15.46
N ILE A 113 6.43 11.94 15.54
CA ILE A 113 5.60 12.57 16.55
C ILE A 113 5.93 11.88 17.89
N ARG A 114 6.64 12.59 18.78
CA ARG A 114 7.02 12.06 20.10
C ARG A 114 5.79 11.85 21.00
N PRO A 115 5.84 10.97 22.02
CA PRO A 115 4.78 10.86 23.03
C PRO A 115 4.38 12.23 23.60
N GLY A 116 3.08 12.51 23.64
CA GLY A 116 2.50 13.80 24.04
C GLY A 116 2.44 14.85 22.92
N GLY A 117 3.12 14.63 21.79
CA GLY A 117 3.12 15.53 20.64
C GLY A 117 1.93 15.35 19.70
N SER A 118 1.83 16.22 18.71
CA SER A 118 0.85 16.11 17.62
C SER A 118 1.38 16.67 16.31
N TYR A 119 0.82 16.23 15.19
CA TYR A 119 1.10 16.76 13.86
C TYR A 119 -0.14 16.66 12.98
N THR A 120 -0.35 17.66 12.11
CA THR A 120 -1.49 17.69 11.19
C THR A 120 -1.06 17.36 9.76
N TYR A 121 -1.48 16.20 9.27
CA TYR A 121 -1.31 15.80 7.88
C TYR A 121 -2.35 16.50 7.01
N ARG A 122 -1.93 17.13 5.92
CA ARG A 122 -2.80 17.89 5.00
C ARG A 122 -2.42 17.59 3.56
N PHE A 123 -3.35 17.03 2.80
CA PHE A 123 -3.10 16.69 1.40
C PHE A 123 -4.40 16.52 0.63
N THR A 124 -4.33 16.75 -0.68
CA THR A 124 -5.45 16.54 -1.61
C THR A 124 -5.24 15.23 -2.37
N ILE A 125 -6.31 14.47 -2.53
CA ILE A 125 -6.31 13.27 -3.35
C ILE A 125 -6.66 13.67 -4.77
N ASP A 126 -5.77 13.37 -5.71
CA ASP A 126 -5.96 13.72 -7.11
C ASP A 126 -5.65 12.53 -8.03
N GLY A 127 -6.61 12.22 -8.91
CA GLY A 127 -6.44 11.21 -9.94
C GLY A 127 -6.47 9.75 -9.46
N GLN A 128 -6.89 9.50 -8.22
CA GLN A 128 -6.97 8.15 -7.63
C GLN A 128 -8.43 7.83 -7.26
N GLU A 129 -8.91 6.62 -7.57
CA GLU A 129 -10.27 6.15 -7.27
C GLU A 129 -10.25 4.64 -6.98
N GLY A 130 -10.83 4.23 -5.86
CA GLY A 130 -10.83 2.84 -5.39
C GLY A 130 -10.37 2.73 -3.94
N THR A 131 -9.63 1.67 -3.64
CA THR A 131 -9.19 1.37 -2.26
C THR A 131 -7.71 1.65 -2.08
N LEU A 132 -7.38 2.43 -1.06
CA LEU A 132 -6.08 2.57 -0.43
C LEU A 132 -6.21 2.26 1.07
N TRP A 133 -5.17 2.54 1.83
CA TRP A 133 -5.16 2.35 3.27
C TRP A 133 -4.15 3.31 3.93
N TRP A 134 -4.17 3.38 5.25
CA TRP A 134 -3.22 4.15 6.03
C TRP A 134 -2.63 3.25 7.11
N HIS A 135 -1.40 3.53 7.53
CA HIS A 135 -0.74 2.76 8.58
C HIS A 135 0.36 3.56 9.27
N ALA A 136 0.79 3.12 10.46
CA ALA A 136 1.99 3.68 11.08
C ALA A 136 3.23 3.38 10.24
N HIS A 137 4.14 4.34 10.10
CA HIS A 137 5.41 4.15 9.36
C HIS A 137 6.62 4.33 10.29
N SER A 138 6.49 3.72 11.47
CA SER A 138 7.46 3.74 12.57
C SER A 138 7.54 2.35 13.20
N SER A 139 8.70 1.70 13.07
CA SER A 139 8.93 0.33 13.57
C SER A 139 7.78 -0.62 13.13
N TRP A 140 7.41 -1.59 13.95
CA TRP A 140 6.31 -2.52 13.69
C TRP A 140 4.96 -2.05 14.25
N LEU A 141 4.77 -0.75 14.47
CA LEU A 141 3.51 -0.22 15.01
C LEU A 141 2.32 -0.49 14.09
N ARG A 142 2.54 -0.62 12.77
CA ARG A 142 1.47 -0.97 11.83
C ARG A 142 0.92 -2.38 12.00
N ALA A 143 1.43 -3.19 12.93
CA ALA A 143 0.78 -4.44 13.30
C ALA A 143 -0.61 -4.21 13.89
N THR A 144 -0.85 -3.05 14.49
CA THR A 144 -2.16 -2.68 15.08
C THR A 144 -2.62 -1.26 14.75
N VAL A 145 -1.74 -0.41 14.20
CA VAL A 145 -2.03 0.97 13.79
C VAL A 145 -2.17 1.03 12.26
N TYR A 146 -3.35 0.66 11.75
CA TYR A 146 -3.70 0.74 10.33
C TYR A 146 -5.21 0.82 10.14
N GLY A 147 -5.67 1.29 8.97
CA GLY A 147 -7.08 1.33 8.61
C GLY A 147 -7.27 1.61 7.11
N ALA A 148 -8.51 1.51 6.63
CA ALA A 148 -8.80 1.69 5.20
C ALA A 148 -8.91 3.17 4.80
N LEU A 149 -8.61 3.47 3.54
CA LEU A 149 -8.85 4.75 2.88
C LEU A 149 -9.62 4.47 1.59
N ILE A 150 -10.91 4.81 1.56
CA ILE A 150 -11.78 4.58 0.41
C ILE A 150 -11.93 5.89 -0.36
N ILE A 151 -11.58 5.84 -1.64
CA ILE A 151 -11.64 6.97 -2.55
C ILE A 151 -12.74 6.72 -3.57
N TYR A 152 -13.90 7.30 -3.34
CA TYR A 152 -15.04 7.24 -4.24
C TYR A 152 -14.77 8.02 -5.53
N PRO A 153 -15.51 7.71 -6.63
CA PRO A 153 -15.50 8.54 -7.82
C PRO A 153 -15.71 10.01 -7.48
N ARG A 154 -15.08 10.90 -8.25
CA ARG A 154 -15.30 12.35 -8.11
C ARG A 154 -16.80 12.65 -8.06
N GLU A 155 -17.22 13.58 -7.19
CA GLU A 155 -18.64 13.94 -7.06
C GLU A 155 -19.25 14.30 -8.43
N GLY A 156 -20.39 13.68 -8.76
CA GLY A 156 -21.02 13.76 -10.09
C GLY A 156 -20.55 12.71 -11.10
N SER A 157 -19.53 11.91 -10.79
CA SER A 157 -19.06 10.77 -11.59
C SER A 157 -19.59 9.44 -11.06
N SER A 158 -19.47 8.39 -11.86
CA SER A 158 -19.87 7.02 -11.49
C SER A 158 -18.71 6.04 -11.65
N TYR A 159 -18.81 4.89 -10.97
CA TYR A 159 -17.96 3.75 -11.26
C TYR A 159 -18.01 3.38 -12.75
N PRO A 160 -16.92 2.81 -13.32
CA PRO A 160 -16.91 2.26 -14.67
C PRO A 160 -17.60 0.89 -14.78
N PHE A 161 -18.29 0.48 -13.72
CA PHE A 161 -19.09 -0.74 -13.60
C PHE A 161 -20.40 -0.39 -12.87
N PRO A 162 -21.44 -1.27 -12.93
CA PRO A 162 -22.69 -1.04 -12.20
C PRO A 162 -22.43 -0.75 -10.73
N LYS A 163 -23.09 0.28 -10.19
CA LYS A 163 -22.89 0.69 -8.79
C LYS A 163 -23.19 -0.48 -7.85
N PRO A 164 -22.23 -0.92 -7.02
CA PRO A 164 -22.47 -1.99 -6.07
C PRO A 164 -23.50 -1.54 -5.04
N LYS A 165 -24.27 -2.49 -4.51
CA LYS A 165 -25.32 -2.20 -3.53
C LYS A 165 -24.74 -1.94 -2.15
N HIS A 166 -23.75 -2.73 -1.75
CA HIS A 166 -22.94 -2.52 -0.57
C HIS A 166 -21.45 -2.63 -0.88
N GLU A 167 -20.64 -1.91 -0.10
CA GLU A 167 -19.19 -1.94 -0.18
C GLU A 167 -18.64 -2.33 1.20
N THR A 168 -17.64 -3.20 1.25
CA THR A 168 -17.10 -3.70 2.52
C THR A 168 -15.58 -3.79 2.47
N PRO A 169 -14.86 -3.02 3.31
CA PRO A 169 -13.43 -3.21 3.53
C PRO A 169 -13.13 -4.58 4.14
N ILE A 170 -12.15 -5.27 3.56
CA ILE A 170 -11.62 -6.57 4.02
C ILE A 170 -10.12 -6.40 4.24
N LEU A 171 -9.73 -6.08 5.47
CA LEU A 171 -8.35 -5.86 5.87
C LEU A 171 -7.74 -7.18 6.37
N LEU A 172 -6.84 -7.74 5.58
CA LEU A 172 -6.04 -8.89 5.97
C LEU A 172 -4.88 -8.41 6.84
N GLY A 173 -4.62 -9.07 7.96
CA GLY A 173 -3.57 -8.66 8.89
C GLY A 173 -2.96 -9.83 9.65
N GLU A 174 -2.07 -9.51 10.57
CA GLU A 174 -1.40 -10.46 11.45
C GLU A 174 -1.55 -10.03 12.91
N TRP A 175 -1.53 -11.01 13.82
CA TRP A 175 -1.61 -10.82 15.25
C TRP A 175 -0.46 -11.51 15.96
N TRP A 176 0.17 -10.81 16.90
CA TRP A 176 1.10 -11.38 17.88
C TRP A 176 0.52 -11.23 19.28
N ASP A 177 0.62 -12.27 20.09
CA ASP A 177 0.44 -12.18 21.53
C ASP A 177 1.61 -11.44 22.19
N ALA A 178 2.80 -11.52 21.61
CA ALA A 178 3.92 -10.67 22.01
C ALA A 178 3.72 -9.25 21.47
N ASN A 179 4.26 -8.24 22.16
CA ASN A 179 4.32 -6.89 21.64
C ASN A 179 5.19 -6.84 20.36
N PRO A 180 4.65 -6.46 19.18
CA PRO A 180 5.40 -6.48 17.92
C PRO A 180 6.68 -5.64 17.94
N ILE A 181 6.70 -4.56 18.74
CA ILE A 181 7.89 -3.71 18.92
C ILE A 181 9.01 -4.46 19.64
N ASP A 182 8.66 -5.30 20.62
CA ASP A 182 9.65 -6.10 21.35
C ASP A 182 10.14 -7.28 20.49
N VAL A 183 9.28 -7.84 19.64
CA VAL A 183 9.64 -8.86 18.64
C VAL A 183 10.73 -8.33 17.69
N VAL A 184 10.52 -7.16 17.08
CA VAL A 184 11.50 -6.59 16.15
C VAL A 184 12.76 -6.10 16.86
N ARG A 185 12.66 -5.58 18.09
CA ARG A 185 13.82 -5.19 18.88
C ARG A 185 14.71 -6.38 19.21
N GLU A 186 14.13 -7.50 19.60
CA GLU A 186 14.88 -8.72 19.87
C GLU A 186 15.58 -9.23 18.61
N ALA A 187 14.85 -9.32 17.48
CA ALA A 187 15.43 -9.71 16.19
C ALA A 187 16.58 -8.78 15.76
N THR A 188 16.42 -7.47 15.94
CA THR A 188 17.46 -6.48 15.64
C THR A 188 18.67 -6.66 16.55
N ARG A 189 18.45 -6.95 17.84
CA ARG A 189 19.51 -7.16 18.84
C ARG A 189 20.32 -8.43 18.58
N THR A 190 19.65 -9.54 18.25
CA THR A 190 20.31 -10.82 17.99
C THR A 190 20.79 -10.96 16.54
N GLY A 191 20.24 -10.18 15.62
CA GLY A 191 20.47 -10.35 14.18
C GLY A 191 19.81 -11.60 13.60
N GLY A 192 18.91 -12.25 14.34
CA GLY A 192 18.11 -13.38 13.87
C GLY A 192 16.84 -12.95 13.15
N ALA A 193 16.06 -13.93 12.70
CA ALA A 193 14.70 -13.68 12.22
C ALA A 193 13.76 -13.37 13.40
N PRO A 194 12.77 -12.48 13.23
CA PRO A 194 11.75 -12.24 14.23
C PRO A 194 10.84 -13.47 14.42
N ASN A 195 10.18 -13.55 15.57
CA ASN A 195 9.12 -14.53 15.79
C ASN A 195 7.97 -14.30 14.81
N ILE A 196 7.43 -15.39 14.26
CA ILE A 196 6.25 -15.37 13.39
C ILE A 196 5.00 -14.95 14.18
N SER A 197 3.97 -14.52 13.47
CA SER A 197 2.66 -14.20 14.04
C SER A 197 1.97 -15.43 14.65
N ASP A 198 1.11 -15.19 15.63
CA ASP A 198 0.29 -16.21 16.27
C ASP A 198 -1.01 -16.49 15.49
N ALA A 199 -1.45 -15.53 14.67
CA ALA A 199 -2.60 -15.68 13.78
C ALA A 199 -2.61 -14.66 12.63
N PHE A 200 -3.06 -15.09 11.46
CA PHE A 200 -3.67 -14.19 10.49
C PHE A 200 -5.03 -13.68 10.95
N THR A 201 -5.46 -12.55 10.42
CA THR A 201 -6.77 -11.94 10.72
C THR A 201 -7.45 -11.37 9.49
N ILE A 202 -8.78 -11.32 9.53
CA ILE A 202 -9.63 -10.55 8.60
C ILE A 202 -10.39 -9.52 9.43
N ASN A 203 -10.27 -8.24 9.09
CA ASN A 203 -10.76 -7.09 9.87
C ASN A 203 -10.38 -7.21 11.36
N GLY A 204 -9.12 -7.59 11.60
CA GLY A 204 -8.55 -7.76 12.94
C GLY A 204 -9.04 -8.98 13.71
N GLN A 205 -9.88 -9.87 13.15
CA GLN A 205 -10.35 -11.09 13.82
C GLN A 205 -9.75 -12.36 13.17
N PRO A 206 -9.23 -13.33 13.95
CA PRO A 206 -8.67 -14.57 13.40
C PRO A 206 -9.71 -15.46 12.70
N GLY A 207 -10.90 -15.59 13.30
CA GLY A 207 -12.00 -16.38 12.77
C GLY A 207 -12.19 -17.75 13.43
N ASP A 208 -13.08 -18.56 12.86
CA ASP A 208 -13.62 -19.78 13.47
C ASP A 208 -12.59 -20.90 13.68
N LEU A 209 -11.44 -20.84 13.02
CA LEU A 209 -10.39 -21.86 13.10
C LEU A 209 -9.46 -21.67 14.31
N TYR A 210 -9.61 -20.59 15.07
CA TYR A 210 -8.77 -20.28 16.24
C TYR A 210 -9.55 -20.40 17.55
N ASN A 211 -8.83 -20.77 18.61
CA ASN A 211 -9.36 -20.79 19.96
C ASN A 211 -9.81 -19.39 20.41
N CYS A 212 -10.98 -19.31 21.04
CA CYS A 212 -11.57 -18.05 21.53
C CYS A 212 -11.82 -16.98 20.45
N SER A 213 -12.06 -17.37 19.20
CA SER A 213 -12.28 -16.43 18.09
C SER A 213 -13.66 -16.56 17.41
N THR A 214 -14.31 -17.73 17.47
CA THR A 214 -15.58 -18.00 16.77
C THR A 214 -16.72 -17.00 17.04
N LYS A 215 -16.80 -16.45 18.26
CA LYS A 215 -17.90 -15.54 18.66
C LYS A 215 -17.80 -14.17 17.99
N ASP A 216 -16.57 -13.76 17.65
CA ASP A 216 -16.26 -12.43 17.11
C ASP A 216 -15.85 -12.51 15.63
N THR A 217 -15.96 -13.69 15.01
CA THR A 217 -15.70 -13.88 13.58
C THR A 217 -16.52 -12.88 12.76
N VAL A 218 -15.84 -12.21 11.84
CA VAL A 218 -16.43 -11.16 10.99
C VAL A 218 -17.51 -11.77 10.11
N ILE A 219 -18.69 -11.14 10.10
CA ILE A 219 -19.81 -11.49 9.22
C ILE A 219 -20.01 -10.35 8.22
N VAL A 220 -20.04 -10.69 6.93
CA VAL A 220 -20.36 -9.77 5.84
C VAL A 220 -21.68 -10.23 5.23
N PRO A 221 -22.75 -9.42 5.30
CA PRO A 221 -24.05 -9.80 4.78
C PRO A 221 -24.10 -9.67 3.24
N ILE A 222 -24.91 -10.52 2.61
CA ILE A 222 -25.24 -10.43 1.18
C ILE A 222 -26.70 -10.85 0.93
N GLU A 223 -27.35 -10.23 -0.06
CA GLU A 223 -28.68 -10.64 -0.53
C GLU A 223 -28.60 -11.48 -1.81
N SER A 224 -29.58 -12.37 -2.01
CA SER A 224 -29.63 -13.19 -3.22
C SER A 224 -29.83 -12.33 -4.48
N GLY A 225 -28.98 -12.52 -5.48
CA GLY A 225 -28.92 -11.74 -6.70
C GLY A 225 -28.27 -10.36 -6.57
N GLU A 226 -27.85 -9.95 -5.36
CA GLU A 226 -27.22 -8.65 -5.11
C GLU A 226 -25.74 -8.66 -5.51
N MET A 227 -25.26 -7.56 -6.10
CA MET A 227 -23.84 -7.33 -6.38
C MET A 227 -23.25 -6.38 -5.34
N ASN A 228 -22.25 -6.86 -4.61
CA ASN A 228 -21.50 -6.11 -3.60
C ASN A 228 -20.03 -5.96 -4.00
N LEU A 229 -19.35 -4.96 -3.44
CA LEU A 229 -17.93 -4.72 -3.65
C LEU A 229 -17.15 -5.04 -2.38
N LEU A 230 -16.23 -5.99 -2.46
CA LEU A 230 -15.26 -6.25 -1.41
C LEU A 230 -13.98 -5.48 -1.74
N ARG A 231 -13.51 -4.69 -0.77
CA ARG A 231 -12.34 -3.82 -0.86
C ARG A 231 -11.21 -4.44 -0.06
N VAL A 232 -10.47 -5.35 -0.70
CA VAL A 232 -9.48 -6.20 -0.01
C VAL A 232 -8.15 -5.48 0.11
N ILE A 233 -7.61 -5.41 1.32
CA ILE A 233 -6.34 -4.75 1.65
C ILE A 233 -5.45 -5.78 2.33
N ASN A 234 -4.20 -5.95 1.89
CA ASN A 234 -3.23 -6.70 2.68
C ASN A 234 -2.42 -5.73 3.56
N ALA A 235 -2.83 -5.64 4.83
CA ALA A 235 -2.16 -4.89 5.89
C ALA A 235 -1.23 -5.77 6.76
N ALA A 236 -1.03 -7.05 6.40
CA ALA A 236 -0.09 -7.94 7.08
C ALA A 236 1.34 -7.36 7.08
N LEU A 237 2.14 -7.72 8.07
CA LEU A 237 3.50 -7.20 8.19
C LEU A 237 4.45 -7.93 7.26
N ASN A 238 4.41 -9.26 7.30
CA ASN A 238 5.47 -10.10 6.76
C ASN A 238 4.96 -11.21 5.84
N GLN A 239 3.68 -11.16 5.41
CA GLN A 239 3.12 -12.25 4.60
C GLN A 239 2.26 -11.76 3.42
N GLU A 240 2.54 -12.31 2.24
CA GLU A 240 1.64 -12.27 1.09
C GLU A 240 0.51 -13.29 1.26
N LEU A 241 -0.71 -12.93 0.89
CA LEU A 241 -1.89 -13.70 1.24
C LEU A 241 -2.74 -14.03 0.01
N PHE A 242 -3.08 -15.31 -0.14
CA PHE A 242 -4.19 -15.73 -0.97
C PHE A 242 -5.51 -15.46 -0.25
N PHE A 243 -6.50 -14.93 -0.97
CA PHE A 243 -7.84 -14.72 -0.46
C PHE A 243 -8.89 -15.34 -1.40
N THR A 244 -9.86 -16.05 -0.80
CA THR A 244 -10.92 -16.77 -1.51
C THR A 244 -12.25 -16.67 -0.78
N VAL A 245 -13.36 -16.89 -1.49
CA VAL A 245 -14.71 -16.98 -0.92
C VAL A 245 -15.37 -18.25 -1.42
N ALA A 246 -15.85 -19.10 -0.51
CA ALA A 246 -16.36 -20.42 -0.88
C ALA A 246 -17.51 -20.32 -1.87
N ASN A 247 -17.42 -21.06 -2.97
CA ASN A 247 -18.39 -21.14 -4.07
C ASN A 247 -18.69 -19.83 -4.82
N HIS A 248 -18.02 -18.72 -4.49
CA HIS A 248 -18.24 -17.44 -5.17
C HIS A 248 -17.06 -17.12 -6.08
N LYS A 249 -17.36 -16.55 -7.24
CA LYS A 249 -16.36 -15.96 -8.11
C LYS A 249 -16.15 -14.49 -7.75
N LEU A 250 -14.92 -14.02 -7.93
CA LEU A 250 -14.47 -12.66 -7.67
C LEU A 250 -14.19 -11.99 -9.00
N THR A 251 -14.97 -10.96 -9.33
CA THR A 251 -14.71 -10.14 -10.53
C THR A 251 -13.85 -8.96 -10.10
N VAL A 252 -12.57 -9.01 -10.45
CA VAL A 252 -11.59 -7.95 -10.13
C VAL A 252 -11.89 -6.73 -10.98
N VAL A 253 -12.03 -5.57 -10.34
CA VAL A 253 -12.39 -4.30 -11.01
C VAL A 253 -11.39 -3.17 -10.76
N GLY A 254 -10.55 -3.29 -9.73
CA GLY A 254 -9.56 -2.28 -9.39
C GLY A 254 -8.47 -2.82 -8.48
N ALA A 255 -7.38 -2.07 -8.40
CA ALA A 255 -6.15 -2.41 -7.70
C ALA A 255 -5.40 -1.12 -7.40
N ASP A 256 -4.97 -0.91 -6.15
CA ASP A 256 -4.17 0.27 -5.74
C ASP A 256 -4.82 1.61 -6.17
N ALA A 257 -6.13 1.76 -5.97
CA ALA A 257 -6.93 2.91 -6.44
C ALA A 257 -6.79 3.25 -7.94
N SER A 258 -6.58 2.23 -8.76
CA SER A 258 -6.68 2.27 -10.21
C SER A 258 -7.67 1.22 -10.73
N TYR A 259 -8.56 1.61 -11.63
CA TYR A 259 -9.45 0.65 -12.29
C TYR A 259 -8.68 -0.29 -13.21
N LEU A 260 -9.19 -1.51 -13.35
CA LEU A 260 -8.62 -2.55 -14.21
C LEU A 260 -9.59 -2.99 -15.30
N LYS A 261 -9.04 -3.62 -16.34
CA LYS A 261 -9.82 -4.45 -17.25
C LYS A 261 -10.38 -5.62 -16.45
N GLN A 262 -11.71 -5.70 -16.36
CA GLN A 262 -12.36 -6.68 -15.50
C GLN A 262 -12.05 -8.12 -15.93
N PHE A 263 -11.76 -8.96 -14.95
CA PHE A 263 -11.62 -10.40 -15.13
C PHE A 263 -12.12 -11.13 -13.88
N THR A 264 -12.53 -12.39 -14.05
CA THR A 264 -13.10 -13.18 -12.98
C THR A 264 -12.13 -14.29 -12.56
N THR A 265 -11.99 -14.47 -11.24
CA THR A 265 -11.14 -15.50 -10.62
C THR A 265 -11.86 -16.10 -9.41
N SER A 266 -11.37 -17.21 -8.87
CA SER A 266 -11.79 -17.74 -7.56
C SER A 266 -10.83 -17.40 -6.43
N VAL A 267 -9.66 -16.86 -6.76
CA VAL A 267 -8.61 -16.51 -5.81
C VAL A 267 -7.91 -15.25 -6.25
N ILE A 268 -7.61 -14.39 -5.28
CA ILE A 268 -6.74 -13.23 -5.46
C ILE A 268 -5.48 -13.42 -4.60
N MET A 269 -4.38 -12.79 -5.01
CA MET A 269 -3.11 -12.79 -4.29
C MET A 269 -2.70 -11.35 -4.04
N LEU A 270 -2.43 -11.00 -2.79
CA LEU A 270 -1.98 -9.66 -2.42
C LEU A 270 -0.69 -9.77 -1.61
N GLY A 271 0.35 -9.04 -2.02
CA GLY A 271 1.46 -8.72 -1.14
C GLY A 271 1.09 -7.59 -0.16
N PRO A 272 1.72 -7.52 1.02
CA PRO A 272 1.58 -6.36 1.89
C PRO A 272 1.72 -5.03 1.14
N GLY A 273 0.85 -4.07 1.45
CA GLY A 273 0.76 -2.81 0.70
C GLY A 273 -0.29 -2.80 -0.41
N GLN A 274 -0.58 -3.95 -1.01
CA GLN A 274 -1.49 -4.00 -2.14
C GLN A 274 -2.95 -3.98 -1.71
N THR A 275 -3.79 -3.36 -2.56
CA THR A 275 -5.24 -3.45 -2.48
C THR A 275 -5.83 -4.07 -3.73
N THR A 276 -7.01 -4.67 -3.63
CA THR A 276 -7.77 -5.21 -4.77
C THR A 276 -9.26 -5.08 -4.50
N ASP A 277 -9.95 -4.45 -5.45
CA ASP A 277 -11.40 -4.27 -5.43
C ASP A 277 -12.04 -5.38 -6.26
N VAL A 278 -12.93 -6.17 -5.65
CA VAL A 278 -13.61 -7.29 -6.30
C VAL A 278 -15.13 -7.21 -6.12
N LEU A 279 -15.86 -7.35 -7.22
CA LEU A 279 -17.30 -7.55 -7.20
C LEU A 279 -17.61 -9.01 -6.88
N ILE A 280 -18.59 -9.21 -6.00
CA ILE A 280 -19.14 -10.52 -5.64
C ILE A 280 -20.67 -10.46 -5.77
N THR A 281 -21.27 -11.53 -6.28
CA THR A 281 -22.73 -11.63 -6.48
C THR A 281 -23.32 -12.67 -5.55
N GLY A 282 -24.49 -12.40 -4.96
CA GLY A 282 -25.24 -13.35 -4.14
C GLY A 282 -25.90 -14.46 -4.96
N ASP A 283 -25.13 -15.24 -5.71
CA ASP A 283 -25.60 -16.22 -6.70
C ASP A 283 -25.68 -17.66 -6.19
N GLN A 284 -25.39 -17.90 -4.90
CA GLN A 284 -25.40 -19.20 -4.26
C GLN A 284 -26.67 -19.40 -3.40
N PRO A 285 -27.00 -20.65 -3.00
CA PRO A 285 -28.06 -20.91 -2.03
C PRO A 285 -27.88 -20.06 -0.76
N ALA A 286 -29.00 -19.58 -0.20
CA ALA A 286 -29.01 -18.71 0.97
C ALA A 286 -28.55 -19.46 2.24
N VAL A 287 -27.24 -19.62 2.39
CA VAL A 287 -26.54 -20.22 3.53
C VAL A 287 -25.29 -19.39 3.85
N ARG A 288 -24.36 -19.97 4.62
CA ARG A 288 -23.13 -19.31 5.07
C ARG A 288 -21.92 -19.86 4.30
N TYR A 289 -21.01 -18.98 3.91
CA TYR A 289 -19.80 -19.32 3.15
C TYR A 289 -18.59 -18.68 3.83
N TYR A 290 -17.50 -19.41 4.02
CA TYR A 290 -16.27 -18.79 4.50
C TYR A 290 -15.64 -17.94 3.41
N MET A 291 -15.24 -16.73 3.78
CA MET A 291 -14.09 -16.06 3.22
C MET A 291 -12.86 -16.56 3.97
N ALA A 292 -11.81 -16.92 3.25
CA ALA A 292 -10.61 -17.47 3.87
C ALA A 292 -9.35 -16.85 3.27
N SER A 293 -8.37 -16.62 4.14
CA SER A 293 -7.06 -16.08 3.80
C SER A 293 -5.94 -16.95 4.35
N ARG A 294 -4.90 -17.19 3.53
CA ARG A 294 -3.75 -18.02 3.88
C ARG A 294 -2.48 -17.50 3.20
N ALA A 295 -1.35 -17.72 3.85
CA ALA A 295 0.00 -17.42 3.34
C ALA A 295 0.25 -17.95 1.91
N TYR A 296 0.79 -17.08 1.06
CA TYR A 296 1.70 -17.44 -0.03
C TYR A 296 3.14 -17.30 0.50
N GLN A 297 3.82 -18.42 0.77
CA GLN A 297 5.21 -18.47 1.20
C GLN A 297 6.10 -19.02 0.08
N SER A 298 6.83 -18.10 -0.54
CA SER A 298 7.72 -18.39 -1.68
C SER A 298 9.13 -18.81 -1.25
N ALA A 299 9.61 -18.32 -0.10
CA ALA A 299 10.93 -18.62 0.42
C ALA A 299 11.03 -20.05 0.97
N GLN A 300 12.04 -20.79 0.53
CA GLN A 300 12.26 -22.16 0.98
C GLN A 300 12.95 -22.20 2.36
N GLY A 301 12.45 -23.07 3.24
CA GLY A 301 13.07 -23.33 4.55
C GLY A 301 12.92 -22.21 5.57
N VAL A 302 12.10 -21.19 5.29
CA VAL A 302 11.84 -20.06 6.19
C VAL A 302 10.53 -20.32 6.95
N PRO A 303 10.55 -20.34 8.30
CA PRO A 303 9.33 -20.45 9.10
C PRO A 303 8.37 -19.29 8.83
N PHE A 304 7.08 -19.58 8.83
CA PHE A 304 6.00 -18.62 8.61
C PHE A 304 4.76 -19.07 9.39
N ASP A 305 3.83 -18.15 9.62
CA ASP A 305 2.50 -18.51 10.10
C ASP A 305 1.76 -19.29 8.99
N ASN A 306 1.48 -20.57 9.23
CA ASN A 306 0.78 -21.46 8.30
C ASN A 306 -0.68 -21.73 8.73
N THR A 307 -1.26 -20.82 9.51
CA THR A 307 -2.67 -20.86 9.89
C THR A 307 -3.55 -20.25 8.78
N THR A 308 -4.87 -20.21 8.98
CA THR A 308 -5.83 -19.69 8.00
C THR A 308 -6.85 -18.82 8.71
N ALA A 309 -6.92 -17.55 8.32
CA ALA A 309 -7.94 -16.63 8.83
C ALA A 309 -9.25 -16.84 8.09
N THR A 310 -10.37 -16.68 8.81
CA THR A 310 -11.71 -16.84 8.23
C THR A 310 -12.65 -15.72 8.64
N ALA A 311 -13.50 -15.30 7.70
CA ALA A 311 -14.69 -14.49 7.92
C ALA A 311 -15.88 -15.18 7.23
N ILE A 312 -17.11 -14.74 7.47
CA ILE A 312 -18.31 -15.41 6.99
C ILE A 312 -19.08 -14.47 6.06
N LEU A 313 -19.26 -14.87 4.81
CA LEU A 313 -20.25 -14.28 3.92
C LEU A 313 -21.60 -14.94 4.23
N GLU A 314 -22.55 -14.15 4.72
CA GLU A 314 -23.85 -14.65 5.21
C GLU A 314 -25.00 -14.09 4.38
N TYR A 315 -25.77 -14.99 3.77
CA TYR A 315 -26.98 -14.62 3.08
C TYR A 315 -28.06 -14.21 4.09
N LYS A 316 -28.71 -13.05 3.92
CA LYS A 316 -29.69 -12.55 4.90
C LYS A 316 -30.89 -13.49 5.12
N LEU A 317 -31.27 -14.26 4.09
CA LEU A 317 -32.34 -15.27 4.17
C LEU A 317 -31.84 -16.64 4.63
N ALA A 318 -30.59 -16.75 5.07
CA ALA A 318 -30.06 -18.00 5.60
C ALA A 318 -30.88 -18.43 6.83
N PRO A 319 -31.25 -19.72 6.94
CA PRO A 319 -32.00 -20.21 8.09
C PRO A 319 -31.26 -19.88 9.39
N CYS A 320 -31.93 -19.14 10.30
CA CYS A 320 -31.42 -18.97 11.65
C CYS A 320 -31.22 -20.34 12.30
N PRO A 321 -30.13 -20.57 13.07
CA PRO A 321 -30.03 -21.76 13.89
C PRO A 321 -31.24 -21.79 14.83
N ALA A 322 -32.18 -22.72 14.60
CA ALA A 322 -33.35 -22.85 15.46
C ALA A 322 -32.86 -23.08 16.89
N LYS A 323 -33.22 -22.17 17.82
CA LYS A 323 -32.87 -22.28 19.24
C LYS A 323 -33.19 -23.69 19.74
N GLY A 324 -32.16 -24.52 19.88
CA GLY A 324 -32.21 -25.81 20.55
C GLY A 324 -32.43 -27.08 19.72
N ARG A 325 -32.63 -27.08 18.39
CA ARG A 325 -32.84 -28.34 17.61
C ARG A 325 -32.33 -28.40 16.16
N GLY A 326 -31.45 -27.51 15.73
CA GLY A 326 -30.78 -27.62 14.42
C GLY A 326 -29.32 -27.23 14.53
N SER A 327 -28.41 -28.10 14.08
CA SER A 327 -27.00 -27.75 13.94
C SER A 327 -26.92 -26.54 13.00
N ALA A 328 -26.42 -25.39 13.47
CA ALA A 328 -26.17 -24.24 12.60
C ALA A 328 -25.37 -24.76 11.39
N VAL A 329 -25.86 -24.53 10.16
CA VAL A 329 -25.16 -25.01 8.97
C VAL A 329 -23.76 -24.40 8.99
N LYS A 330 -22.75 -25.25 9.17
CA LYS A 330 -21.35 -24.83 9.22
C LYS A 330 -21.04 -24.13 7.89
N PRO A 331 -20.40 -22.94 7.90
CA PRO A 331 -20.06 -22.28 6.66
C PRO A 331 -19.17 -23.18 5.79
N LEU A 332 -19.41 -23.15 4.48
CA LEU A 332 -18.63 -23.93 3.53
C LEU A 332 -17.22 -23.35 3.39
N MET A 333 -16.20 -24.20 3.42
CA MET A 333 -14.79 -23.78 3.28
C MET A 333 -14.38 -23.74 1.80
N PRO A 334 -13.68 -22.70 1.33
CA PRO A 334 -13.17 -22.67 -0.04
C PRO A 334 -11.99 -23.62 -0.21
N SER A 335 -11.71 -23.99 -1.47
CA SER A 335 -10.41 -24.57 -1.83
C SER A 335 -9.37 -23.45 -1.87
N LEU A 336 -8.37 -23.54 -1.00
CA LEU A 336 -7.25 -22.61 -0.96
C LEU A 336 -6.06 -23.19 -1.72
N PRO A 337 -5.31 -22.37 -2.48
CA PRO A 337 -4.04 -22.79 -3.05
C PRO A 337 -3.08 -23.31 -1.97
N ALA A 338 -2.12 -24.15 -2.37
CA ALA A 338 -1.00 -24.48 -1.51
C ALA A 338 -0.21 -23.21 -1.18
N PHE A 339 0.39 -23.14 0.02
CA PHE A 339 1.12 -21.93 0.44
C PHE A 339 2.27 -21.59 -0.52
N ASN A 340 2.83 -22.57 -1.23
CA ASN A 340 3.95 -22.41 -2.15
C ASN A 340 3.52 -22.42 -3.62
N ASP A 341 2.23 -22.18 -3.93
CA ASP A 341 1.69 -22.19 -5.29
C ASP A 341 2.04 -20.91 -6.07
N THR A 342 3.32 -20.79 -6.44
CA THR A 342 3.84 -19.71 -7.29
C THR A 342 3.11 -19.60 -8.63
N PRO A 343 2.74 -20.70 -9.33
CA PRO A 343 1.92 -20.60 -10.54
C PRO A 343 0.62 -19.82 -10.35
N THR A 344 -0.13 -20.08 -9.28
CA THR A 344 -1.38 -19.35 -8.99
C THR A 344 -1.13 -17.88 -8.68
N ALA A 345 -0.13 -17.56 -7.86
CA ALA A 345 0.28 -16.18 -7.57
C ALA A 345 0.66 -15.41 -8.85
N THR A 346 1.43 -16.07 -9.73
CA THR A 346 1.89 -15.50 -11.01
C THR A 346 0.74 -15.30 -11.99
N ALA A 347 -0.19 -16.26 -12.08
CA ALA A 347 -1.36 -16.17 -12.94
C ALA A 347 -2.26 -14.98 -12.56
N PHE A 348 -2.42 -14.74 -11.26
CA PHE A 348 -3.15 -13.57 -10.76
C PHE A 348 -2.45 -12.25 -11.15
N SER A 349 -1.16 -12.10 -10.83
CA SER A 349 -0.40 -10.86 -11.16
C SER A 349 -0.47 -10.52 -12.65
N ARG A 350 -0.26 -11.52 -13.52
CA ARG A 350 -0.28 -11.34 -14.99
C ARG A 350 -1.66 -11.05 -15.57
N SER A 351 -2.73 -11.26 -14.82
CA SER A 351 -4.10 -10.94 -15.26
C SER A 351 -4.43 -9.45 -15.12
N LEU A 352 -3.67 -8.71 -14.31
CA LEU A 352 -3.89 -7.29 -14.06
C LEU A 352 -3.51 -6.47 -15.29
N ARG A 353 -4.47 -5.68 -15.81
CA ARG A 353 -4.28 -4.78 -16.96
C ARG A 353 -5.12 -3.53 -16.77
N SER A 354 -4.64 -2.39 -17.23
CA SER A 354 -5.47 -1.18 -17.30
C SER A 354 -6.68 -1.40 -18.23
N PRO A 355 -7.80 -0.71 -18.00
CA PRO A 355 -9.04 -0.91 -18.76
C PRO A 355 -8.94 -0.47 -20.22
N ARG A 356 -7.94 0.37 -20.55
CA ARG A 356 -7.70 0.95 -21.86
C ARG A 356 -6.21 1.24 -22.04
N LYS A 357 -5.84 1.69 -23.25
CA LYS A 357 -4.49 2.18 -23.52
C LYS A 357 -4.14 3.33 -22.57
N VAL A 358 -2.96 3.27 -21.96
CA VAL A 358 -2.46 4.25 -20.97
C VAL A 358 -1.17 4.93 -21.47
N PRO A 359 -0.87 6.15 -20.99
CA PRO A 359 0.31 6.91 -21.42
C PRO A 359 1.59 6.40 -20.73
N VAL A 360 2.02 5.18 -21.06
CA VAL A 360 3.29 4.64 -20.59
C VAL A 360 4.44 5.44 -21.20
N PRO A 361 5.42 5.93 -20.40
CA PRO A 361 6.61 6.60 -20.95
C PRO A 361 7.32 5.69 -21.97
N THR A 362 7.54 6.20 -23.18
CA THR A 362 8.23 5.48 -24.26
C THR A 362 9.66 5.97 -24.47
N HIS A 363 9.89 7.27 -24.27
CA HIS A 363 11.22 7.84 -24.08
C HIS A 363 11.66 7.64 -22.63
N ILE A 364 12.90 7.23 -22.41
CA ILE A 364 13.44 6.91 -21.08
C ILE A 364 14.67 7.77 -20.84
N ASP A 365 14.59 8.62 -19.83
CA ASP A 365 15.70 9.48 -19.37
C ASP A 365 16.58 8.71 -18.37
N GLU A 366 15.95 7.96 -17.46
CA GLU A 366 16.62 7.20 -16.40
C GLU A 366 16.38 5.69 -16.60
N SER A 367 17.42 4.95 -16.98
CA SER A 367 17.35 3.48 -17.12
C SER A 367 18.10 2.81 -15.97
N LEU A 368 17.34 2.35 -14.98
CA LEU A 368 17.84 1.82 -13.71
C LEU A 368 17.72 0.29 -13.63
N PHE A 369 18.66 -0.33 -12.93
CA PHE A 369 18.64 -1.77 -12.64
C PHE A 369 18.97 -1.97 -11.17
N PHE A 370 17.99 -2.36 -10.35
CA PHE A 370 18.14 -2.56 -8.92
C PHE A 370 18.00 -4.04 -8.57
N THR A 371 19.06 -4.64 -8.04
CA THR A 371 18.98 -5.96 -7.40
C THR A 371 18.33 -5.83 -6.04
N VAL A 372 17.42 -6.73 -5.72
CA VAL A 372 16.63 -6.78 -4.49
C VAL A 372 16.85 -8.14 -3.84
N GLY A 373 17.16 -8.16 -2.55
CA GLY A 373 17.21 -9.41 -1.80
C GLY A 373 17.84 -9.29 -0.43
N LEU A 374 17.97 -10.44 0.21
CA LEU A 374 18.55 -10.59 1.53
C LEU A 374 20.09 -10.53 1.48
N GLY A 375 20.70 -10.48 2.66
CA GLY A 375 22.13 -10.53 2.85
C GLY A 375 22.46 -10.90 4.29
N LEU A 376 23.75 -10.94 4.60
CA LEU A 376 24.25 -11.16 5.95
C LEU A 376 25.36 -10.17 6.30
N PHE A 377 25.29 -9.64 7.52
CA PHE A 377 26.45 -9.05 8.18
C PHE A 377 27.14 -10.07 9.06
N ASN A 378 28.47 -10.01 9.09
CA ASN A 378 29.23 -10.69 10.14
C ASN A 378 28.80 -10.19 11.53
N CYS A 379 28.91 -11.07 12.53
CA CYS A 379 28.71 -10.66 13.92
C CYS A 379 29.75 -9.58 14.28
N PRO A 380 29.35 -8.49 14.96
CA PRO A 380 30.29 -7.46 15.40
C PRO A 380 31.44 -8.07 16.22
N PRO A 381 32.70 -7.63 16.04
CA PRO A 381 33.86 -8.22 16.73
C PRO A 381 33.76 -8.21 18.26
N ASN A 382 33.03 -7.23 18.81
CA ASN A 382 32.78 -7.06 20.24
C ASN A 382 31.61 -7.91 20.78
N PHE A 383 30.91 -8.66 19.92
CA PHE A 383 29.87 -9.60 20.31
C PHE A 383 30.40 -11.04 20.24
N LYS A 384 30.08 -11.85 21.25
CA LYS A 384 30.29 -13.30 21.14
C LYS A 384 29.42 -13.81 19.98
N ALA A 385 29.97 -14.67 19.11
CA ALA A 385 29.22 -15.25 17.98
C ALA A 385 27.91 -15.94 18.43
N SER A 386 27.88 -16.51 19.63
CA SER A 386 26.67 -17.10 20.24
C SER A 386 25.54 -16.11 20.52
N ARG A 387 25.79 -14.80 20.45
CA ARG A 387 24.78 -13.73 20.55
C ARG A 387 24.22 -13.30 19.18
N CYS A 388 24.81 -13.79 18.09
CA CYS A 388 24.33 -13.56 16.73
C CYS A 388 23.54 -14.80 16.26
N GLN A 389 22.25 -14.62 16.02
CA GLN A 389 21.31 -15.72 15.74
C GLN A 389 21.01 -15.90 14.25
N GLY A 390 21.67 -15.15 13.37
CA GLY A 390 21.62 -15.42 11.94
C GLY A 390 22.40 -16.69 11.57
N PRO A 391 22.25 -17.20 10.34
CA PRO A 391 22.89 -18.41 9.87
C PRO A 391 24.41 -18.39 10.07
N ASN A 392 24.99 -19.46 10.61
CA ASN A 392 26.44 -19.56 10.90
C ASN A 392 26.98 -18.44 11.81
N GLY A 393 26.18 -17.96 12.76
CA GLY A 393 26.60 -16.91 13.71
C GLY A 393 26.70 -15.51 13.08
N THR A 394 25.98 -15.29 11.98
CA THR A 394 25.91 -13.98 11.29
C THR A 394 24.66 -13.21 11.71
N ARG A 395 24.33 -12.12 11.02
CA ARG A 395 23.15 -11.29 11.27
C ARG A 395 22.44 -11.03 9.94
N PHE A 396 21.12 -11.23 9.91
CA PHE A 396 20.33 -10.91 8.73
C PHE A 396 20.41 -9.42 8.38
N THR A 397 20.38 -9.16 7.08
CA THR A 397 20.20 -7.85 6.47
C THR A 397 19.53 -8.03 5.12
N ALA A 398 19.20 -6.94 4.46
CA ALA A 398 18.67 -6.91 3.12
C ALA A 398 19.16 -5.62 2.44
N SER A 399 19.19 -5.62 1.11
CA SER A 399 19.78 -4.50 0.36
C SER A 399 19.18 -4.31 -1.02
N MET A 400 19.22 -3.06 -1.49
CA MET A 400 19.01 -2.72 -2.89
C MET A 400 20.36 -2.32 -3.50
N ASN A 401 20.76 -2.95 -4.61
CA ASN A 401 22.08 -2.77 -5.24
C ASN A 401 23.27 -2.82 -4.26
N ASN A 402 23.25 -3.80 -3.35
CA ASN A 402 24.30 -4.02 -2.34
C ASN A 402 24.41 -2.90 -1.28
N VAL A 403 23.42 -2.01 -1.19
CA VAL A 403 23.28 -1.00 -0.13
C VAL A 403 22.15 -1.41 0.81
N SER A 404 22.50 -1.72 2.05
CA SER A 404 21.55 -1.90 3.15
C SER A 404 21.25 -0.53 3.74
N PHE A 405 20.02 -0.07 3.54
CA PHE A 405 19.61 1.27 3.92
C PHE A 405 19.62 1.47 5.44
N VAL A 406 20.13 2.61 5.87
CA VAL A 406 20.12 3.04 7.26
C VAL A 406 19.33 4.33 7.34
N LEU A 407 18.30 4.35 8.19
CA LEU A 407 17.58 5.58 8.50
C LEU A 407 18.53 6.59 9.16
N PRO A 408 18.52 7.87 8.73
CA PRO A 408 19.23 8.91 9.46
C PRO A 408 18.63 9.10 10.87
N SER A 409 19.39 9.74 11.76
CA SER A 409 19.00 9.88 13.18
C SER A 409 18.88 11.33 13.66
N SER A 410 19.44 12.29 12.92
CA SER A 410 19.47 13.72 13.31
C SER A 410 18.44 14.57 12.60
N TYR A 411 18.16 14.28 11.33
CA TYR A 411 17.19 14.99 10.50
C TYR A 411 16.52 14.01 9.56
N SER A 412 15.28 14.31 9.16
CA SER A 412 14.69 13.60 8.03
C SER A 412 15.43 13.96 6.73
N ILE A 413 15.45 13.04 5.75
CA ILE A 413 16.09 13.29 4.45
C ILE A 413 15.47 14.52 3.76
N LEU A 414 14.15 14.66 3.79
CA LEU A 414 13.44 15.79 3.18
C LEU A 414 13.80 17.11 3.86
N GLN A 415 13.87 17.14 5.20
CA GLN A 415 14.31 18.31 5.94
C GLN A 415 15.76 18.67 5.60
N ALA A 416 16.65 17.68 5.60
CA ALA A 416 18.05 17.89 5.27
C ALA A 416 18.23 18.42 3.86
N TYR A 417 17.48 17.90 2.89
CA TYR A 417 17.47 18.39 1.52
C TYR A 417 17.01 19.85 1.44
N LYS A 418 15.85 20.18 2.01
CA LYS A 418 15.26 21.53 1.90
C LYS A 418 16.02 22.60 2.69
N GLN A 419 16.74 22.21 3.74
CA GLN A 419 17.54 23.12 4.57
C GLN A 419 19.04 23.10 4.22
N GLY A 420 19.47 22.27 3.25
CA GLY A 420 20.88 22.16 2.85
C GLY A 420 21.79 21.60 3.94
N ILE A 421 21.28 20.72 4.80
CA ILE A 421 22.02 20.13 5.93
C ILE A 421 22.95 19.01 5.40
N SER A 422 24.25 19.20 5.58
CA SER A 422 25.27 18.21 5.21
C SER A 422 25.35 17.04 6.19
N GLY A 423 25.77 15.87 5.71
CA GLY A 423 26.11 14.71 6.55
C GLY A 423 24.95 13.79 6.94
N VAL A 424 23.74 14.03 6.40
CA VAL A 424 22.55 13.20 6.67
C VAL A 424 22.42 12.05 5.67
N TYR A 425 22.68 12.32 4.39
CA TYR A 425 22.63 11.34 3.31
C TYR A 425 23.67 11.66 2.23
N THR A 426 23.86 10.72 1.30
CA THR A 426 24.68 10.88 0.09
C THR A 426 23.86 10.59 -1.15
N THR A 427 24.17 11.22 -2.29
CA THR A 427 23.39 11.11 -3.54
C THR A 427 23.97 10.10 -4.54
N ASP A 428 24.78 9.16 -4.06
CA ASP A 428 25.53 8.19 -4.86
C ASP A 428 24.94 6.78 -4.77
N PHE A 429 23.62 6.66 -4.61
CA PHE A 429 22.96 5.36 -4.76
C PHE A 429 23.21 4.84 -6.19
N PRO A 430 23.69 3.60 -6.36
CA PRO A 430 24.12 3.13 -7.68
C PRO A 430 22.94 2.82 -8.61
N ALA A 431 22.97 3.37 -9.82
CA ALA A 431 21.95 3.13 -10.86
C ALA A 431 21.85 1.67 -11.33
N LYS A 432 22.92 0.89 -11.10
CA LYS A 432 23.08 -0.53 -11.49
C LYS A 432 23.80 -1.28 -10.36
N PRO A 433 23.64 -2.60 -10.21
CA PRO A 433 24.37 -3.36 -9.20
C PRO A 433 25.89 -3.19 -9.40
N PRO A 434 26.66 -2.94 -8.32
CA PRO A 434 28.11 -2.75 -8.42
C PRO A 434 28.86 -3.95 -9.01
N VAL A 435 28.30 -5.15 -8.86
CA VAL A 435 28.84 -6.40 -9.40
C VAL A 435 27.71 -7.16 -10.07
N GLN A 436 27.90 -7.54 -11.34
CA GLN A 436 26.98 -8.41 -12.05
C GLN A 436 27.35 -9.89 -11.80
N PHE A 437 26.33 -10.70 -11.54
CA PHE A 437 26.45 -12.15 -11.37
C PHE A 437 25.16 -12.83 -11.83
N ASN A 438 25.13 -14.17 -11.78
CA ASN A 438 23.89 -14.92 -11.99
C ASN A 438 22.98 -14.75 -10.75
N TYR A 439 22.13 -13.73 -10.77
CA TYR A 439 21.34 -13.31 -9.60
C TYR A 439 20.42 -14.40 -9.07
N THR A 440 19.78 -15.15 -9.97
CA THR A 440 18.87 -16.27 -9.62
C THR A 440 19.54 -17.64 -9.68
N GLY A 441 20.88 -17.68 -9.66
CA GLY A 441 21.67 -18.91 -9.68
C GLY A 441 22.19 -19.30 -8.31
N ASN A 442 23.28 -20.06 -8.29
CA ASN A 442 24.07 -20.28 -7.08
C ASN A 442 25.00 -19.07 -6.86
N VAL A 443 24.71 -18.27 -5.82
CA VAL A 443 25.42 -17.01 -5.55
C VAL A 443 26.55 -17.22 -4.55
N SER A 444 27.78 -16.84 -4.93
CA SER A 444 28.95 -16.93 -4.04
C SER A 444 28.71 -16.21 -2.71
N ARG A 445 29.09 -16.86 -1.60
CA ARG A 445 29.04 -16.30 -0.23
C ARG A 445 29.78 -14.96 -0.09
N SER A 446 30.79 -14.70 -0.92
CA SER A 446 31.54 -13.44 -0.91
C SER A 446 30.68 -12.22 -1.29
N LEU A 447 29.53 -12.43 -1.95
CA LEU A 447 28.61 -11.38 -2.40
C LEU A 447 27.45 -11.15 -1.41
N TRP A 448 27.39 -11.89 -0.30
CA TRP A 448 26.22 -11.87 0.59
C TRP A 448 26.22 -10.70 1.57
N GLN A 449 27.32 -9.97 1.69
CA GLN A 449 27.46 -8.89 2.65
C GLN A 449 27.35 -7.51 1.95
N PRO A 450 26.23 -6.79 2.14
CA PRO A 450 26.09 -5.45 1.61
C PRO A 450 26.89 -4.42 2.42
N ILE A 451 26.92 -3.19 1.93
CA ILE A 451 27.39 -2.03 2.70
C ILE A 451 26.21 -1.33 3.37
N ARG A 452 26.39 -0.83 4.58
CA ARG A 452 25.40 0.03 5.23
C ARG A 452 25.51 1.44 4.70
N GLY A 453 24.39 2.11 4.44
CA GLY A 453 24.44 3.53 4.10
C GLY A 453 23.08 4.18 3.90
N THR A 454 23.05 5.49 4.12
CA THR A 454 21.93 6.37 3.77
C THR A 454 22.22 7.00 2.41
N LYS A 455 21.97 6.23 1.35
CA LYS A 455 22.20 6.64 -0.05
C LYS A 455 20.87 6.89 -0.74
N VAL A 456 20.76 8.02 -1.44
CA VAL A 456 19.58 8.40 -2.22
C VAL A 456 19.93 8.45 -3.71
N TYR A 457 18.96 8.14 -4.56
CA TYR A 457 19.09 8.31 -6.01
C TYR A 457 18.41 9.63 -6.40
N LYS A 458 19.20 10.59 -6.86
CA LYS A 458 18.71 11.92 -7.22
C LYS A 458 18.15 11.89 -8.64
N ILE A 459 16.94 12.41 -8.85
CA ILE A 459 16.26 12.45 -10.14
C ILE A 459 15.80 13.86 -10.45
N LYS A 460 15.96 14.28 -11.70
CA LYS A 460 15.42 15.55 -12.18
C LYS A 460 13.90 15.49 -12.34
N TYR A 461 13.21 16.55 -11.95
CA TYR A 461 11.77 16.69 -12.20
C TYR A 461 11.43 16.43 -13.68
N GLY A 462 10.41 15.60 -13.92
CA GLY A 462 9.89 15.27 -15.24
C GLY A 462 10.63 14.15 -15.97
N SER A 463 11.73 13.60 -15.41
CA SER A 463 12.42 12.46 -16.01
C SER A 463 11.51 11.23 -16.10
N SER A 464 11.50 10.59 -17.27
CA SER A 464 10.86 9.29 -17.49
C SER A 464 11.80 8.17 -17.02
N VAL A 465 11.36 7.40 -16.02
CA VAL A 465 12.16 6.37 -15.36
C VAL A 465 11.70 4.99 -15.81
N GLN A 466 12.64 4.14 -16.22
CA GLN A 466 12.47 2.70 -16.30
C GLN A 466 13.30 2.04 -15.22
N LEU A 467 12.68 1.23 -14.38
CA LEU A 467 13.35 0.50 -13.32
C LEU A 467 13.14 -1.00 -13.50
N VAL A 468 14.25 -1.73 -13.68
CA VAL A 468 14.29 -3.19 -13.56
C VAL A 468 14.56 -3.55 -12.10
N LEU A 469 13.62 -4.24 -11.46
CA LEU A 469 13.78 -4.84 -10.14
C LEU A 469 14.13 -6.33 -10.31
N GLN A 470 15.34 -6.72 -9.93
CA GLN A 470 15.86 -8.08 -10.07
C GLN A 470 15.99 -8.76 -8.71
N GLY A 471 15.22 -9.81 -8.46
CA GLY A 471 15.40 -10.66 -7.28
C GLY A 471 16.74 -11.40 -7.31
N THR A 472 17.34 -11.63 -6.14
CA THR A 472 18.57 -12.42 -6.00
C THR A 472 18.35 -13.63 -5.12
N ASN A 473 19.16 -14.68 -5.32
CA ASN A 473 19.16 -15.89 -4.50
C ASN A 473 20.22 -15.83 -3.39
N ILE A 474 20.63 -14.62 -2.99
CA ILE A 474 21.45 -14.45 -1.78
C ILE A 474 20.61 -14.90 -0.59
N GLN A 475 21.16 -15.79 0.23
CA GLN A 475 20.44 -16.55 1.26
C GLN A 475 19.34 -17.47 0.74
N THR A 476 18.23 -16.90 0.27
CA THR A 476 17.09 -17.65 -0.26
C THR A 476 16.37 -16.79 -1.29
N ALA A 477 15.79 -17.44 -2.29
CA ALA A 477 14.93 -16.75 -3.25
C ALA A 477 13.57 -16.49 -2.61
N GLU A 478 13.08 -15.26 -2.72
CA GLU A 478 11.81 -14.85 -2.13
C GLU A 478 11.11 -13.83 -3.02
N ASN A 479 9.78 -13.84 -2.98
CA ASN A 479 8.96 -12.82 -3.60
C ASN A 479 8.95 -11.56 -2.72
N HIS A 480 9.15 -10.40 -3.33
CA HIS A 480 9.25 -9.14 -2.58
C HIS A 480 8.23 -8.11 -3.10
N PRO A 481 7.22 -7.70 -2.31
CA PRO A 481 6.36 -6.57 -2.66
C PRO A 481 7.15 -5.27 -2.48
N ILE A 482 7.57 -4.64 -3.58
CA ILE A 482 8.29 -3.37 -3.59
C ILE A 482 7.29 -2.22 -3.78
N HIS A 483 7.23 -1.34 -2.79
CA HIS A 483 6.38 -0.16 -2.76
C HIS A 483 7.22 1.10 -3.02
N ILE A 484 6.67 2.07 -3.77
CA ILE A 484 7.26 3.39 -3.97
C ILE A 484 6.28 4.44 -3.45
N HIS A 485 6.72 5.22 -2.47
CA HIS A 485 5.95 6.35 -1.97
C HIS A 485 5.80 7.45 -3.04
N GLY A 486 4.72 8.22 -2.98
CA GLY A 486 4.53 9.41 -3.82
C GLY A 486 4.28 9.16 -5.32
N TYR A 487 4.30 7.90 -5.75
CA TYR A 487 4.17 7.50 -7.14
C TYR A 487 3.25 6.30 -7.32
N ASP A 488 2.42 6.40 -8.36
CA ASP A 488 1.94 5.23 -9.06
C ASP A 488 2.87 4.97 -10.26
N PHE A 489 3.03 3.70 -10.64
CA PHE A 489 3.87 3.26 -11.75
C PHE A 489 3.18 2.17 -12.58
N TYR A 490 3.57 2.05 -13.85
CA TYR A 490 3.12 0.99 -14.73
C TYR A 490 4.01 -0.24 -14.60
N ILE A 491 3.46 -1.41 -14.28
CA ILE A 491 4.19 -2.68 -14.35
C ILE A 491 4.14 -3.19 -15.78
N ILE A 492 5.23 -3.01 -16.53
CA ILE A 492 5.23 -3.30 -17.97
C ILE A 492 5.60 -4.75 -18.30
N ALA A 493 6.32 -5.44 -17.41
CA ALA A 493 6.62 -6.85 -17.56
C ALA A 493 7.09 -7.47 -16.25
N GLU A 494 6.89 -8.77 -16.14
CA GLU A 494 7.41 -9.62 -15.06
C GLU A 494 7.94 -10.92 -15.67
N GLY A 495 8.99 -11.48 -15.08
CA GLY A 495 9.62 -12.70 -15.56
C GLY A 495 10.36 -13.47 -14.47
N PHE A 496 10.78 -14.67 -14.83
CA PHE A 496 11.66 -15.51 -14.00
C PHE A 496 13.07 -15.52 -14.58
N GLY A 497 14.04 -15.89 -13.74
CA GLY A 497 15.46 -15.86 -14.06
C GLY A 497 16.08 -14.47 -13.92
N ASN A 498 17.19 -14.26 -14.61
CA ASN A 498 17.81 -12.95 -14.72
C ASN A 498 17.18 -12.17 -15.89
N PHE A 499 16.88 -10.88 -15.68
CA PHE A 499 16.45 -9.99 -16.74
C PHE A 499 17.51 -9.91 -17.84
N ASN A 500 17.10 -10.19 -19.08
CA ASN A 500 17.92 -10.08 -20.26
C ASN A 500 17.50 -8.84 -21.08
N PRO A 501 18.31 -7.77 -21.09
CA PRO A 501 17.95 -6.53 -21.78
C PRO A 501 17.84 -6.67 -23.31
N ASN A 502 18.32 -7.77 -23.90
CA ASN A 502 18.24 -7.99 -25.35
C ASN A 502 16.96 -8.73 -25.77
N THR A 503 16.37 -9.54 -24.88
CA THR A 503 15.23 -10.41 -25.25
C THR A 503 13.96 -10.06 -24.50
N ASP A 504 14.06 -9.67 -23.23
CA ASP A 504 12.88 -9.41 -22.39
C ASP A 504 12.10 -8.13 -22.72
N PRO A 505 12.67 -7.08 -23.35
CA PRO A 505 11.87 -5.95 -23.81
C PRO A 505 10.74 -6.33 -24.78
N SER A 506 10.85 -7.47 -25.49
CA SER A 506 9.76 -7.99 -26.33
C SER A 506 8.51 -8.39 -25.53
N LYS A 507 8.63 -8.60 -24.22
CA LYS A 507 7.54 -8.93 -23.30
C LYS A 507 6.84 -7.69 -22.75
N PHE A 508 7.35 -6.48 -23.02
CA PHE A 508 6.80 -5.26 -22.44
C PHE A 508 5.38 -5.00 -22.94
N ASN A 509 4.44 -4.94 -22.01
CA ASN A 509 3.13 -4.37 -22.25
C ASN A 509 3.22 -2.84 -22.18
N LEU A 510 3.31 -2.21 -23.35
CA LEU A 510 3.29 -0.74 -23.49
C LEU A 510 1.93 -0.20 -23.94
N VAL A 511 0.90 -1.06 -23.90
CA VAL A 511 -0.47 -0.69 -24.31
C VAL A 511 -1.30 -0.43 -23.07
N ASP A 512 -1.53 -1.45 -22.25
CA ASP A 512 -2.41 -1.41 -21.08
C ASP A 512 -1.80 -2.06 -19.82
N PRO A 513 -0.52 -1.79 -19.48
CA PRO A 513 0.06 -2.29 -18.24
C PRO A 513 -0.72 -1.76 -17.03
N PRO A 514 -0.88 -2.55 -15.96
CA PRO A 514 -1.57 -2.09 -14.76
C PRO A 514 -0.77 -0.96 -14.09
N MET A 515 -1.48 0.05 -13.61
CA MET A 515 -0.93 1.10 -12.77
C MET A 515 -1.08 0.68 -11.30
N ARG A 516 0.02 0.71 -10.54
CA ARG A 516 0.13 0.20 -9.16
C ARG A 516 1.04 1.11 -8.36
N ASN A 517 0.97 1.01 -7.03
CA ASN A 517 1.97 1.60 -6.13
C ASN A 517 2.88 0.54 -5.51
N THR A 518 2.51 -0.75 -5.61
CA THR A 518 3.29 -1.88 -5.09
C THR A 518 3.38 -3.01 -6.10
N VAL A 519 4.61 -3.40 -6.48
CA VAL A 519 4.91 -4.48 -7.44
C VAL A 519 5.55 -5.66 -6.74
N ALA A 520 5.11 -6.88 -7.06
CA ALA A 520 5.83 -8.07 -6.64
C ALA A 520 7.08 -8.24 -7.52
N VAL A 521 8.24 -8.44 -6.91
CA VAL A 521 9.41 -9.02 -7.58
C VAL A 521 9.29 -10.53 -7.43
N PRO A 522 9.03 -11.29 -8.52
CA PRO A 522 8.78 -12.72 -8.42
C PRO A 522 9.94 -13.47 -7.77
N VAL A 523 9.62 -14.52 -7.01
CA VAL A 523 10.62 -15.48 -6.53
C VAL A 523 11.43 -16.02 -7.70
N ASN A 524 12.77 -15.97 -7.60
CA ASN A 524 13.70 -16.27 -8.71
C ASN A 524 13.38 -15.46 -9.98
N GLY A 525 13.06 -14.17 -9.88
CA GLY A 525 12.61 -13.40 -11.04
C GLY A 525 12.86 -11.91 -10.98
N TRP A 526 12.15 -11.19 -11.85
CA TRP A 526 12.28 -9.75 -12.04
C TRP A 526 10.95 -9.13 -12.43
N ALA A 527 10.83 -7.83 -12.15
CA ALA A 527 9.74 -6.97 -12.62
C ALA A 527 10.32 -5.70 -13.24
N VAL A 528 9.65 -5.14 -14.24
CA VAL A 528 10.01 -3.85 -14.85
C VAL A 528 8.86 -2.88 -14.70
N ILE A 529 9.17 -1.70 -14.15
CA ILE A 529 8.21 -0.62 -13.97
C ILE A 529 8.63 0.63 -14.73
N ARG A 530 7.65 1.47 -15.06
CA ARG A 530 7.87 2.82 -15.59
C ARG A 530 6.99 3.86 -14.91
N PHE A 531 7.57 5.02 -14.63
CA PHE A 531 6.87 6.19 -14.11
C PHE A 531 7.57 7.47 -14.57
N VAL A 532 6.94 8.62 -14.34
CA VAL A 532 7.55 9.94 -14.56
C VAL A 532 7.82 10.53 -13.18
N ALA A 533 9.02 11.05 -12.95
CA ALA A 533 9.39 11.72 -11.70
C ALA A 533 8.78 13.14 -11.62
N ASP A 534 7.45 13.23 -11.58
CA ASP A 534 6.65 14.45 -11.64
C ASP A 534 6.27 15.02 -10.26
N ASN A 535 6.80 14.45 -9.18
CA ASN A 535 6.48 14.84 -7.82
C ASN A 535 7.76 15.13 -7.02
N PRO A 536 8.09 16.41 -6.77
CA PRO A 536 9.31 16.82 -6.07
C PRO A 536 9.24 16.42 -4.59
N GLY A 537 10.33 15.91 -4.05
CA GLY A 537 10.40 15.44 -2.66
C GLY A 537 11.35 14.27 -2.45
N ALA A 538 11.28 13.69 -1.26
CA ALA A 538 12.04 12.50 -0.88
C ALA A 538 11.07 11.32 -0.73
N TRP A 539 11.18 10.35 -1.63
CA TRP A 539 10.23 9.25 -1.76
C TRP A 539 10.92 7.93 -1.51
N ILE A 540 10.59 7.27 -0.41
CA ILE A 540 11.17 5.97 -0.09
C ILE A 540 10.60 4.90 -1.01
N MET A 541 11.47 4.07 -1.55
CA MET A 541 11.13 2.79 -2.16
C MET A 541 11.62 1.68 -1.25
N HIS A 542 10.74 0.76 -0.86
CA HIS A 542 11.11 -0.30 0.07
C HIS A 542 10.31 -1.58 -0.17
N CYS A 543 10.83 -2.70 0.33
CA CYS A 543 10.02 -3.89 0.47
C CYS A 543 8.98 -3.69 1.56
N HIS A 544 7.74 -4.10 1.29
CA HIS A 544 6.62 -3.96 2.19
C HIS A 544 6.48 -5.14 3.18
N LEU A 545 7.50 -6.01 3.24
CA LEU A 545 7.71 -6.93 4.34
C LEU A 545 8.48 -6.18 5.44
N ASP A 546 7.87 -5.99 6.61
CA ASP A 546 8.38 -5.11 7.66
C ASP A 546 9.72 -5.59 8.26
N VAL A 547 9.95 -6.90 8.22
CA VAL A 547 11.26 -7.48 8.54
C VAL A 547 12.34 -7.03 7.54
N HIS A 548 12.02 -6.88 6.25
CA HIS A 548 12.98 -6.52 5.21
C HIS A 548 13.32 -5.03 5.19
N ILE A 549 12.32 -4.14 5.35
CA ILE A 549 12.61 -2.71 5.50
C ILE A 549 13.48 -2.47 6.75
N THR A 550 13.19 -3.17 7.86
CA THR A 550 14.01 -3.12 9.09
C THR A 550 15.46 -3.58 8.84
N TRP A 551 15.63 -4.58 7.96
CA TRP A 551 16.94 -5.10 7.55
C TRP A 551 17.68 -4.24 6.51
N GLY A 552 17.03 -3.20 5.97
CA GLY A 552 17.61 -2.25 5.03
C GLY A 552 17.23 -2.46 3.57
N LEU A 553 16.18 -3.23 3.25
CA LEU A 553 15.65 -3.40 1.88
C LEU A 553 14.87 -2.16 1.44
N ALA A 554 15.56 -1.03 1.35
CA ALA A 554 14.99 0.26 1.00
C ALA A 554 16.02 1.14 0.29
N MET A 555 15.54 2.23 -0.29
CA MET A 555 16.31 3.37 -0.79
C MET A 555 15.37 4.58 -0.92
N VAL A 556 15.91 5.76 -1.21
CA VAL A 556 15.09 6.97 -1.41
C VAL A 556 15.38 7.56 -2.77
N PHE A 557 14.32 7.82 -3.54
CA PHE A 557 14.36 8.73 -4.68
C PHE A 557 14.27 10.16 -4.18
N LEU A 558 15.26 10.98 -4.51
CA LEU A 558 15.25 12.41 -4.22
C LEU A 558 14.95 13.16 -5.52
N VAL A 559 13.70 13.56 -5.69
CA VAL A 559 13.22 14.23 -6.91
C VAL A 559 13.34 15.74 -6.71
N GLU A 560 14.11 16.37 -7.58
CA GLU A 560 14.35 17.82 -7.53
C GLU A 560 13.07 18.63 -7.78
N ASP A 561 13.08 19.88 -7.31
CA ASP A 561 12.10 20.87 -7.75
C ASP A 561 12.27 21.15 -9.26
N GLY A 562 11.15 21.25 -9.99
CA GLY A 562 11.11 21.65 -11.39
C GLY A 562 11.09 23.17 -11.58
N VAL A 563 10.51 23.62 -12.69
CA VAL A 563 10.40 25.05 -13.03
C VAL A 563 9.11 25.63 -12.47
N GLY A 564 9.25 26.51 -11.47
CA GLY A 564 8.14 27.27 -10.90
C GLY A 564 7.41 26.56 -9.77
N GLU A 565 6.49 27.29 -9.12
CA GLU A 565 5.88 26.88 -7.86
C GLU A 565 5.15 25.54 -7.95
N LEU A 566 4.37 25.31 -9.01
CA LEU A 566 3.59 24.08 -9.22
C LEU A 566 4.45 22.83 -9.47
N GLN A 567 5.74 22.99 -9.73
CA GLN A 567 6.71 21.90 -9.89
C GLN A 567 7.67 21.82 -8.71
N SER A 568 7.45 22.59 -7.64
CA SER A 568 8.25 22.56 -6.41
C SER A 568 7.45 21.97 -5.25
N ILE A 569 8.16 21.30 -4.33
CA ILE A 569 7.54 20.85 -3.08
C ILE A 569 7.09 22.07 -2.27
N GLN A 570 5.95 21.95 -1.59
CA GLN A 570 5.46 22.99 -0.69
C GLN A 570 6.44 23.24 0.48
N PRO A 571 6.41 24.43 1.09
CA PRO A 571 7.18 24.69 2.31
C PRO A 571 6.73 23.74 3.45
N PRO A 572 7.63 23.42 4.41
CA PRO A 572 7.28 22.57 5.54
C PRO A 572 6.16 23.21 6.38
N PRO A 573 5.20 22.42 6.90
CA PRO A 573 4.19 22.92 7.83
C PRO A 573 4.81 23.50 9.11
N ALA A 574 4.14 24.49 9.70
CA ALA A 574 4.61 25.14 10.94
C ALA A 574 4.61 24.19 12.15
N ASP A 575 3.79 23.14 12.13
CA ASP A 575 3.70 22.10 13.15
C ASP A 575 4.51 20.84 12.81
N LEU A 576 5.42 20.88 11.83
CA LEU A 576 6.29 19.76 11.49
C LEU A 576 7.05 19.26 12.73
N PRO A 577 7.04 17.95 13.06
CA PRO A 577 7.71 17.44 14.25
C PRO A 577 9.21 17.75 14.23
N ALA A 578 9.69 18.29 15.35
CA ALA A 578 11.10 18.57 15.53
C ALA A 578 11.93 17.27 15.60
N CYS A 579 13.05 17.29 14.91
CA CYS A 579 14.20 16.46 15.21
C CYS A 579 14.95 17.12 16.39
#